data_AF-A0A8J4FZ19-F1
#
_entry.id   AF-A0A8J4FZ19-F1
#
_cell.length_a   1.000
_cell.length_b   1.000
_cell.length_c   1.000
_cell.angle_alpha   90.00
_cell.angle_beta   90.00
_cell.angle_gamma   90.00
#
_symmetry.space_group_name_H-M   'P 1'
#
loop_
_entity.id
_entity.type
_entity.pdbx_description
1 polymer ?
#
loop_
_entity_poly.entity_id
_entity_poly.type
_entity_poly.pdbx_seq_one_letter_code
_entity_poly.pdbx_strand_id
1 'polypeptide(L)'
;MAAQLTIRRRKRTMPIMSSQLLVLTTVATIITVLGFGLTTTMGASPPPPSPKRPPPPVKSPTPPPPVKLSPSPKPPPPVKLSPSPKPPPPVKLSPSPQPPPPVKLSPPPKLSSPPKSPPPSRYPRPPPPPPSLSSFNDNLRLVRGSELWGRLEVKVGGVGLSDVPREGEWATLCDDGSFTTYEAMHICQKCGFLYGRPYYASGVNTFGADEVDRPDTFGNIICYGDGQSVPTDLYPIARLLLFDEYEMWCNVFRSTCPSQVLVGLECSNNPFPTASPPPPVPPRPPPPPFPPPSMQNDIKLIVVDDNQVPHINRVELRVNSSSDGHTGPSVWAPLCAPSNDDVYGYYERTFGLTICKQADGFKTSPFRFYAGVEFIKYALPTGPISSLGGFDPAQYTRWVTVVGNFDAYTVQGMTLEVSSQPCASGFILGLRCFEVMA
;
A
#
# COMPACT_ATOMS: atom_id res chain seq x y z
N MET A 1 0.16 56.64 -40.70
CA MET A 1 0.56 56.24 -39.33
C MET A 1 0.83 54.75 -39.35
N ALA A 2 2.09 54.35 -39.51
CA ALA A 2 2.51 52.95 -39.47
C ALA A 2 3.91 52.93 -38.82
N ALA A 3 4.00 52.37 -37.61
CA ALA A 3 5.27 52.24 -36.89
C ALA A 3 5.84 50.84 -37.19
N GLN A 4 6.94 50.78 -37.93
CA GLN A 4 7.75 49.58 -38.05
C GLN A 4 8.63 49.44 -36.81
N LEU A 5 8.51 48.30 -36.11
CA LEU A 5 9.37 47.93 -35.01
C LEU A 5 10.54 47.08 -35.53
N THR A 6 11.74 47.67 -35.57
CA THR A 6 12.97 47.01 -36.00
C THR A 6 13.61 46.29 -34.81
N ILE A 7 13.54 44.95 -34.77
CA ILE A 7 14.21 44.14 -33.74
C ILE A 7 15.68 43.90 -34.15
N ARG A 8 16.61 44.57 -33.46
CA ARG A 8 18.06 44.31 -33.55
C ARG A 8 18.41 43.02 -32.78
N ARG A 9 18.79 41.96 -33.48
CA ARG A 9 19.46 40.78 -32.90
C ARG A 9 20.87 41.16 -32.43
N ARG A 10 21.11 41.19 -31.11
CA ARG A 10 22.46 41.19 -30.53
C ARG A 10 22.99 39.76 -30.54
N LYS A 11 24.00 39.49 -31.37
CA LYS A 11 24.89 38.32 -31.21
C LYS A 11 25.67 38.52 -29.90
N ARG A 12 25.42 37.69 -28.88
CA ARG A 12 26.34 37.51 -27.76
C ARG A 12 27.34 36.41 -28.14
N THR A 13 28.56 36.82 -28.42
CA THR A 13 29.76 35.98 -28.42
C THR A 13 30.03 35.56 -26.98
N MET A 14 30.05 34.25 -26.70
CA MET A 14 30.57 33.71 -25.44
C MET A 14 32.11 33.69 -25.49
N PRO A 15 32.81 34.04 -24.40
CA PRO A 15 34.25 33.86 -24.32
C PRO A 15 34.59 32.39 -24.09
N ILE A 16 35.58 31.92 -24.83
CA ILE A 16 36.29 30.66 -24.65
C ILE A 16 37.03 30.77 -23.31
N MET A 17 36.61 30.02 -22.28
CA MET A 17 37.42 29.87 -21.07
C MET A 17 38.51 28.82 -21.33
N SER A 18 39.73 29.32 -21.20
CA SER A 18 40.99 28.62 -21.33
C SER A 18 41.15 27.54 -20.26
N SER A 19 41.56 26.35 -20.68
CA SER A 19 41.97 25.23 -19.84
C SER A 19 43.16 25.62 -18.96
N GLN A 20 42.93 25.79 -17.67
CA GLN A 20 43.99 25.82 -16.67
C GLN A 20 44.24 24.40 -16.18
N LEU A 21 45.44 23.93 -16.50
CA LEU A 21 46.05 22.68 -16.11
C LEU A 21 46.20 22.64 -14.57
N LEU A 22 45.38 21.85 -13.88
CA LEU A 22 45.54 21.63 -12.44
C LEU A 22 46.63 20.59 -12.21
N VAL A 23 47.81 21.05 -11.83
CA VAL A 23 48.93 20.22 -11.36
C VAL A 23 48.56 19.68 -9.98
N LEU A 24 48.28 18.38 -9.89
CA LEU A 24 48.13 17.66 -8.64
C LEU A 24 49.52 17.44 -8.01
N THR A 25 49.87 18.27 -7.04
CA THR A 25 50.97 18.00 -6.10
C THR A 25 50.53 16.98 -5.08
N THR A 26 51.13 15.79 -5.14
CA THR A 26 51.08 14.75 -4.11
C THR A 26 51.74 15.24 -2.82
N VAL A 27 50.95 15.43 -1.75
CA VAL A 27 51.48 15.59 -0.39
C VAL A 27 51.51 14.21 0.26
N ALA A 28 52.71 13.64 0.36
CA ALA A 28 52.99 12.46 1.16
C ALA A 28 52.99 12.85 2.64
N THR A 29 52.00 12.38 3.40
CA THR A 29 51.97 12.55 4.86
C THR A 29 52.85 11.48 5.49
N ILE A 30 54.00 11.90 6.00
CA ILE A 30 54.92 11.12 6.82
C ILE A 30 54.27 10.93 8.20
N ILE A 31 53.96 9.69 8.57
CA ILE A 31 53.61 9.32 9.95
C ILE A 31 54.92 9.15 10.73
N THR A 32 55.28 10.19 11.47
CA THR A 32 56.38 10.15 12.44
C THR A 32 55.94 9.38 13.67
N VAL A 33 56.58 8.23 13.91
CA VAL A 33 56.51 7.47 15.16
C VAL A 33 57.19 8.28 16.26
N LEU A 34 56.40 8.93 17.12
CA LEU A 34 56.88 9.44 18.40
C LEU A 34 56.49 8.45 19.50
N GLY A 35 57.50 7.74 19.99
CA GLY A 35 57.40 6.93 21.19
C GLY A 35 57.17 7.82 22.40
N PHE A 36 55.97 7.74 22.97
CA PHE A 36 55.73 8.09 24.36
C PHE A 36 55.75 6.82 25.19
N GLY A 37 56.81 6.66 25.97
CA GLY A 37 56.89 5.65 27.02
C GLY A 37 55.87 5.99 28.11
N LEU A 38 54.82 5.18 28.19
CA LEU A 38 53.97 5.09 29.38
C LEU A 38 54.63 4.15 30.37
N THR A 39 55.16 4.72 31.45
CA THR A 39 55.54 4.02 32.67
C THR A 39 54.29 3.39 33.27
N THR A 40 54.23 2.06 33.26
CA THR A 40 53.25 1.27 34.02
C THR A 40 53.55 1.41 35.51
N THR A 41 52.85 2.30 36.21
CA THR A 41 52.71 2.23 37.65
C THR A 41 51.75 1.08 37.99
N MET A 42 52.27 0.05 38.64
CA MET A 42 51.46 -1.04 39.22
C MET A 42 50.60 -0.46 40.35
N GLY A 43 49.38 -0.05 40.02
CA GLY A 43 48.34 0.23 40.98
C GLY A 43 47.77 -1.07 41.51
N ALA A 44 47.87 -1.29 42.82
CA ALA A 44 47.28 -2.43 43.52
C ALA A 44 45.77 -2.54 43.22
N SER A 45 45.32 -3.76 42.93
CA SER A 45 43.90 -4.07 42.78
C SER A 45 43.12 -3.72 44.06
N PRO A 46 41.95 -3.07 43.95
CA PRO A 46 41.07 -2.91 45.10
C PRO A 46 40.57 -4.29 45.57
N PRO A 47 40.45 -4.52 46.89
CA PRO A 47 39.94 -5.78 47.41
C PRO A 47 38.46 -5.99 47.02
N PRO A 48 38.03 -7.26 46.87
CA PRO A 48 36.67 -7.59 46.49
C PRO A 48 35.65 -7.06 47.53
N PRO A 49 34.46 -6.63 47.10
CA PRO A 49 33.43 -6.15 48.01
C PRO A 49 32.98 -7.27 48.94
N SER A 50 32.98 -6.98 50.25
CA SER A 50 32.50 -7.87 51.30
C SER A 50 31.05 -8.32 51.05
N PRO A 51 30.68 -9.56 51.40
CA PRO A 51 29.35 -10.09 51.18
C PRO A 51 28.31 -9.27 51.97
N LYS A 52 27.37 -8.67 51.26
CA LYS A 52 26.23 -7.97 51.86
C LYS A 52 25.44 -8.94 52.73
N ARG A 53 25.19 -8.53 53.97
CA ARG A 53 24.39 -9.22 54.97
C ARG A 53 23.00 -9.56 54.40
N PRO A 54 22.46 -10.77 54.64
CA PRO A 54 21.11 -11.10 54.20
C PRO A 54 20.09 -10.15 54.84
N PRO A 55 19.06 -9.71 54.10
CA PRO A 55 17.97 -8.94 54.69
C PRO A 55 17.26 -9.78 55.77
N PRO A 56 16.72 -9.15 56.83
CA PRO A 56 15.96 -9.85 57.85
C PRO A 56 14.72 -10.53 57.24
N PRO A 57 14.26 -11.65 57.84
CA PRO A 57 13.13 -12.41 57.32
C PRO A 57 11.88 -11.54 57.28
N VAL A 58 11.31 -11.41 56.08
CA VAL A 58 10.02 -10.76 55.85
C VAL A 58 8.97 -11.56 56.62
N LYS A 59 8.27 -10.89 57.56
CA LYS A 59 7.13 -11.47 58.27
C LYS A 59 6.09 -11.93 57.26
N SER A 60 5.67 -13.18 57.39
CA SER A 60 4.66 -13.81 56.57
C SER A 60 3.36 -12.99 56.59
N PRO A 61 2.71 -12.78 55.43
CA PRO A 61 1.44 -12.06 55.38
C PRO A 61 0.37 -12.86 56.11
N THR A 62 -0.34 -12.18 57.01
CA THR A 62 -1.51 -12.69 57.71
C THR A 62 -2.55 -13.16 56.68
N PRO A 63 -3.15 -14.36 56.83
CA PRO A 63 -4.16 -14.85 55.91
C PRO A 63 -5.37 -13.89 55.88
N PRO A 64 -5.96 -13.63 54.70
CA PRO A 64 -7.15 -12.79 54.61
C PRO A 64 -8.32 -13.44 55.35
N PRO A 65 -9.23 -12.63 55.93
CA PRO A 65 -10.42 -13.16 56.59
C PRO A 65 -11.28 -13.95 55.60
N PRO A 66 -12.01 -14.98 56.06
CA PRO A 66 -12.85 -15.80 55.21
C PRO A 66 -13.90 -14.94 54.51
N VAL A 67 -13.86 -14.94 53.17
CA VAL A 67 -14.85 -14.28 52.32
C VAL A 67 -16.20 -14.93 52.60
N LYS A 68 -17.14 -14.15 53.13
CA LYS A 68 -18.55 -14.56 53.23
C LYS A 68 -19.06 -14.82 51.81
N LEU A 69 -19.37 -16.09 51.53
CA LEU A 69 -20.08 -16.51 50.32
C LEU A 69 -21.42 -15.76 50.26
N SER A 70 -21.55 -14.86 49.29
CA SER A 70 -22.83 -14.25 48.94
C SER A 70 -23.80 -15.35 48.49
N PRO A 71 -25.08 -15.29 48.88
CA PRO A 71 -26.07 -16.29 48.50
C PRO A 71 -26.24 -16.33 46.97
N SER A 72 -26.29 -17.55 46.42
CA SER A 72 -26.49 -17.79 44.99
C SER A 72 -27.70 -17.02 44.44
N PRO A 73 -27.58 -16.37 43.27
CA PRO A 73 -28.71 -15.73 42.62
C PRO A 73 -29.82 -16.74 42.34
N LYS A 74 -31.04 -16.36 42.69
CA LYS A 74 -32.26 -17.13 42.41
C LYS A 74 -32.41 -17.29 40.89
N PRO A 75 -32.74 -18.49 40.38
CA PRO A 75 -32.89 -18.70 38.94
C PRO A 75 -34.01 -17.80 38.37
N PRO A 76 -33.83 -17.24 37.16
CA PRO A 76 -34.81 -16.39 36.54
C PRO A 76 -36.10 -17.17 36.24
N PRO A 77 -37.27 -16.50 36.26
CA PRO A 77 -38.54 -17.13 35.94
C PRO A 77 -38.56 -17.62 34.48
N PRO A 78 -39.33 -18.69 34.19
CA PRO A 78 -39.41 -19.24 32.85
C PRO A 78 -39.98 -18.19 31.87
N VAL A 79 -39.22 -17.95 30.80
CA VAL A 79 -39.59 -17.05 29.71
C VAL A 79 -40.83 -17.64 29.02
N LYS A 80 -41.95 -16.90 29.06
CA LYS A 80 -43.13 -17.22 28.24
C LYS A 80 -42.75 -17.08 26.78
N LEU A 81 -42.72 -18.21 26.07
CA LEU A 81 -42.59 -18.27 24.62
C LEU A 81 -43.76 -17.49 23.98
N SER A 82 -43.42 -16.41 23.27
CA SER A 82 -44.36 -15.70 22.42
C SER A 82 -44.87 -16.62 21.30
N PRO A 83 -46.16 -16.56 20.94
CA PRO A 83 -46.72 -17.40 19.89
C PRO A 83 -46.05 -17.12 18.53
N SER A 84 -45.73 -18.19 17.79
CA SER A 84 -45.12 -18.12 16.46
C SER A 84 -45.92 -17.22 15.50
N PRO A 85 -45.24 -16.41 14.67
CA PRO A 85 -45.91 -15.62 13.65
C PRO A 85 -46.62 -16.52 12.64
N LYS A 86 -47.85 -16.14 12.28
CA LYS A 86 -48.68 -16.83 11.30
C LYS A 86 -48.00 -16.77 9.91
N PRO A 87 -48.03 -17.84 9.10
CA PRO A 87 -47.42 -17.83 7.77
C PRO A 87 -48.04 -16.74 6.88
N PRO A 88 -47.23 -16.06 6.05
CA PRO A 88 -47.75 -15.10 5.09
C PRO A 88 -48.66 -15.78 4.06
N PRO A 89 -49.68 -15.07 3.54
CA PRO A 89 -50.58 -15.60 2.52
C PRO A 89 -49.83 -15.90 1.21
N PRO A 90 -50.31 -16.85 0.40
CA PRO A 90 -49.68 -17.23 -0.86
C PRO A 90 -49.68 -16.04 -1.84
N VAL A 91 -48.50 -15.75 -2.37
CA VAL A 91 -48.28 -14.72 -3.39
C VAL A 91 -49.00 -15.14 -4.68
N LYS A 92 -49.96 -14.33 -5.12
CA LYS A 92 -50.59 -14.49 -6.44
C LYS A 92 -49.54 -14.27 -7.52
N LEU A 93 -49.26 -15.31 -8.29
CA LEU A 93 -48.44 -15.25 -9.50
C LEU A 93 -49.12 -14.32 -10.52
N SER A 94 -48.41 -13.26 -10.91
CA SER A 94 -48.81 -12.38 -12.00
C SER A 94 -48.84 -13.15 -13.33
N PRO A 95 -49.81 -12.89 -14.22
CA PRO A 95 -49.90 -13.56 -15.50
C PRO A 95 -48.73 -13.20 -16.42
N SER A 96 -48.29 -14.22 -17.16
CA SER A 96 -47.18 -14.16 -18.12
C SER A 96 -47.41 -13.08 -19.20
N PRO A 97 -46.40 -12.30 -19.60
CA PRO A 97 -46.54 -11.31 -20.66
C PRO A 97 -46.87 -11.97 -22.00
N GLN A 98 -47.90 -11.46 -22.68
CA GLN A 98 -48.22 -11.86 -24.06
C GLN A 98 -47.11 -11.39 -25.02
N PRO A 99 -46.77 -12.18 -26.05
CA PRO A 99 -45.83 -11.76 -27.07
C PRO A 99 -46.39 -10.58 -27.89
N PRO A 100 -45.53 -9.64 -28.32
CA PRO A 100 -45.96 -8.47 -29.08
C PRO A 100 -46.48 -8.87 -30.48
N PRO A 101 -47.42 -8.10 -31.04
CA PRO A 101 -47.98 -8.36 -32.35
C PRO A 101 -46.94 -8.15 -33.48
N PRO A 102 -47.12 -8.80 -34.64
CA PRO A 102 -46.19 -8.67 -35.76
C PRO A 102 -46.20 -7.24 -36.32
N VAL A 103 -45.00 -6.65 -36.39
CA VAL A 103 -44.78 -5.34 -36.99
C VAL A 103 -44.97 -5.45 -38.51
N LYS A 104 -45.96 -4.72 -39.05
CA LYS A 104 -46.13 -4.53 -40.51
C LYS A 104 -44.95 -3.68 -41.03
N LEU A 105 -44.18 -4.27 -41.93
CA LEU A 105 -43.14 -3.56 -42.68
C LEU A 105 -43.78 -2.55 -43.63
N SER A 106 -43.47 -1.27 -43.44
CA SER A 106 -43.82 -0.20 -44.36
C SER A 106 -43.00 -0.29 -45.65
N PRO A 107 -43.56 0.09 -46.82
CA PRO A 107 -42.84 0.07 -48.09
C PRO A 107 -41.71 1.12 -48.12
N PRO A 108 -40.65 0.86 -48.92
CA PRO A 108 -39.47 1.71 -48.96
C PRO A 108 -39.77 3.08 -49.58
N PRO A 109 -39.17 4.16 -49.06
CA PRO A 109 -39.30 5.49 -49.63
C PRO A 109 -38.59 5.59 -50.99
N LYS A 110 -39.24 6.27 -51.93
CA LYS A 110 -38.71 6.60 -53.27
C LYS A 110 -37.41 7.39 -53.15
N LEU A 111 -36.39 6.96 -53.90
CA LEU A 111 -35.13 7.67 -54.10
C LEU A 111 -35.39 9.10 -54.57
N SER A 112 -35.03 10.07 -53.73
CA SER A 112 -34.77 11.45 -54.13
C SER A 112 -33.32 11.60 -54.59
N SER A 113 -33.12 12.44 -55.59
CA SER A 113 -31.85 12.71 -56.27
C SER A 113 -30.72 13.19 -55.33
N PRO A 114 -29.44 12.94 -55.67
CA PRO A 114 -28.30 13.23 -54.80
C PRO A 114 -28.11 14.74 -54.56
N PRO A 115 -27.88 15.18 -53.32
CA PRO A 115 -27.41 16.54 -53.04
C PRO A 115 -26.01 16.77 -53.62
N LYS A 116 -25.78 17.98 -54.15
CA LYS A 116 -24.46 18.45 -54.61
C LYS A 116 -23.44 18.35 -53.46
N SER A 117 -22.29 17.77 -53.79
CA SER A 117 -21.14 17.58 -52.90
C SER A 117 -20.66 18.90 -52.28
N PRO A 118 -20.49 18.98 -50.96
CA PRO A 118 -19.81 20.11 -50.34
C PRO A 118 -18.30 20.08 -50.65
N PRO A 119 -17.62 21.25 -50.65
CA PRO A 119 -16.19 21.33 -50.90
C PRO A 119 -15.40 20.54 -49.83
N PRO A 120 -14.20 20.02 -50.18
CA PRO A 120 -13.43 19.15 -49.31
C PRO A 120 -13.03 19.89 -48.04
N SER A 121 -13.70 19.54 -46.94
CA SER A 121 -13.28 19.85 -45.59
C SER A 121 -11.86 19.32 -45.41
N ARG A 122 -10.93 20.18 -44.98
CA ARG A 122 -9.60 19.77 -44.57
C ARG A 122 -9.77 18.77 -43.43
N TYR A 123 -9.53 17.49 -43.71
CA TYR A 123 -9.45 16.46 -42.69
C TYR A 123 -8.51 16.95 -41.58
N PRO A 124 -8.92 16.88 -40.30
CA PRO A 124 -7.99 17.00 -39.20
C PRO A 124 -6.84 16.04 -39.46
N ARG A 125 -5.61 16.55 -39.35
CA ARG A 125 -4.40 15.73 -39.51
C ARG A 125 -4.55 14.51 -38.57
N PRO A 126 -4.35 13.27 -39.06
CA PRO A 126 -4.33 12.11 -38.19
C PRO A 126 -3.40 12.38 -37.01
N PRO A 127 -3.77 12.00 -35.77
CA PRO A 127 -2.85 12.11 -34.65
C PRO A 127 -1.54 11.40 -35.03
N PRO A 128 -0.38 11.97 -34.67
CA PRO A 128 0.89 11.33 -34.95
C PRO A 128 0.86 9.89 -34.40
N PRO A 129 1.49 8.94 -35.10
CA PRO A 129 1.59 7.57 -34.60
C PRO A 129 2.23 7.61 -33.21
N PRO A 130 1.70 6.84 -32.23
CA PRO A 130 2.27 6.80 -30.90
C PRO A 130 3.76 6.40 -31.01
N PRO A 131 4.66 7.04 -30.24
CA PRO A 131 6.07 6.67 -30.22
C PRO A 131 6.22 5.19 -29.85
N SER A 132 7.16 4.49 -30.50
CA SER A 132 7.44 3.09 -30.18
C SER A 132 7.87 2.94 -28.72
N LEU A 133 7.15 2.10 -27.97
CA LEU A 133 7.14 2.05 -26.50
C LEU A 133 8.39 1.40 -25.87
N SER A 134 9.42 1.06 -26.65
CA SER A 134 10.60 0.34 -26.16
C SER A 134 11.57 1.17 -25.30
N SER A 135 11.36 2.49 -25.16
CA SER A 135 12.13 3.36 -24.26
C SER A 135 11.34 4.63 -23.94
N PHE A 136 10.65 4.64 -22.80
CA PHE A 136 9.64 5.63 -22.42
C PHE A 136 10.23 6.88 -21.76
N ASN A 137 11.21 7.49 -22.42
CA ASN A 137 12.28 8.29 -21.81
C ASN A 137 13.39 7.40 -21.26
N ASP A 138 14.59 7.96 -21.11
CA ASP A 138 15.81 7.22 -20.75
C ASP A 138 15.73 6.47 -19.41
N ASN A 139 14.64 6.64 -18.64
CA ASN A 139 14.47 6.14 -17.28
C ASN A 139 13.28 5.19 -17.06
N LEU A 140 12.43 4.92 -18.06
CA LEU A 140 11.27 4.02 -17.93
C LEU A 140 11.16 3.08 -19.14
N ARG A 141 10.74 1.84 -18.92
CA ARG A 141 10.40 0.92 -20.01
C ARG A 141 9.32 -0.09 -19.61
N LEU A 142 8.59 -0.57 -20.61
CA LEU A 142 7.78 -1.77 -20.49
C LEU A 142 8.51 -2.95 -21.11
N VAL A 143 8.63 -4.05 -20.38
CA VAL A 143 9.22 -5.30 -20.88
C VAL A 143 8.20 -6.43 -20.84
N ARG A 144 8.49 -7.52 -21.57
CA ARG A 144 7.72 -8.79 -21.48
C ARG A 144 6.23 -8.63 -21.81
N GLY A 145 5.89 -7.67 -22.65
CA GLY A 145 4.53 -7.47 -23.14
C GLY A 145 4.49 -6.95 -24.56
N SER A 146 3.49 -6.13 -24.85
CA SER A 146 3.38 -5.43 -26.12
C SER A 146 3.95 -4.03 -25.99
N GLU A 147 3.73 -3.21 -27.02
CA GLU A 147 3.89 -1.79 -26.87
C GLU A 147 2.98 -1.31 -25.73
N LEU A 148 1.67 -1.55 -25.81
CA LEU A 148 0.68 -0.96 -24.91
C LEU A 148 0.64 -1.52 -23.48
N TRP A 149 1.35 -2.61 -23.20
CA TRP A 149 1.35 -3.20 -21.86
C TRP A 149 2.59 -4.01 -21.61
N GLY A 150 2.99 -4.14 -20.36
CA GLY A 150 4.15 -4.93 -19.97
C GLY A 150 4.52 -4.71 -18.52
N ARG A 151 5.64 -5.30 -18.11
CA ARG A 151 6.22 -5.11 -16.80
C ARG A 151 6.94 -3.78 -16.78
N LEU A 152 6.62 -2.96 -15.78
CA LEU A 152 7.24 -1.66 -15.61
C LEU A 152 8.62 -1.84 -14.98
N GLU A 153 9.64 -1.34 -15.68
CA GLU A 153 11.01 -1.25 -15.18
C GLU A 153 11.48 0.20 -15.21
N VAL A 154 12.26 0.56 -14.20
CA VAL A 154 12.76 1.92 -13.98
C VAL A 154 14.27 1.90 -14.03
N LYS A 155 14.88 2.93 -14.60
CA LYS A 155 16.33 3.10 -14.54
C LYS A 155 16.66 3.93 -13.31
N VAL A 156 17.49 3.39 -12.41
CA VAL A 156 17.81 4.06 -11.16
C VAL A 156 18.93 5.09 -11.41
N GLY A 157 18.60 6.38 -11.23
CA GLY A 157 19.54 7.49 -11.31
C GLY A 157 20.28 7.68 -9.99
N GLY A 158 21.62 7.75 -10.06
CA GLY A 158 22.53 7.69 -8.92
C GLY A 158 22.36 8.83 -7.92
N VAL A 159 21.54 8.62 -6.89
CA VAL A 159 21.87 9.15 -5.56
C VAL A 159 22.88 8.17 -4.97
N GLY A 160 24.06 8.66 -4.56
CA GLY A 160 25.24 7.89 -4.15
C GLY A 160 25.07 7.05 -2.86
N LEU A 161 23.98 6.31 -2.76
CA LEU A 161 23.72 5.29 -1.76
C LEU A 161 24.45 4.02 -2.21
N SER A 162 25.36 3.52 -1.38
CA SER A 162 26.27 2.40 -1.67
C SER A 162 25.57 1.08 -2.00
N ASP A 163 24.28 0.96 -1.68
CA ASP A 163 23.50 -0.29 -1.75
C ASP A 163 22.42 -0.25 -2.85
N VAL A 164 22.52 0.72 -3.76
CA VAL A 164 21.63 0.88 -4.92
C VAL A 164 22.36 0.33 -6.15
N PRO A 165 21.65 -0.28 -7.11
CA PRO A 165 22.23 -0.79 -8.36
C PRO A 165 23.03 0.32 -9.03
N ARG A 166 24.03 -0.10 -9.82
CA ARG A 166 24.96 0.88 -10.41
C ARG A 166 24.13 1.88 -11.20
N GLU A 167 24.49 3.15 -11.06
CA GLU A 167 23.83 4.24 -11.77
C GLU A 167 23.58 3.86 -13.24
N GLY A 168 22.31 3.88 -13.64
CA GLY A 168 21.89 3.53 -14.99
C GLY A 168 21.49 2.07 -15.22
N GLU A 169 21.49 1.20 -14.21
CA GLU A 169 20.91 -0.13 -14.29
C GLU A 169 19.37 -0.10 -14.23
N TRP A 170 18.75 -1.07 -14.90
CA TRP A 170 17.30 -1.25 -14.91
C TRP A 170 16.86 -2.10 -13.72
N ALA A 171 15.84 -1.61 -13.04
CA ALA A 171 15.24 -2.21 -11.86
C ALA A 171 13.80 -2.64 -12.16
N THR A 172 13.43 -3.83 -11.68
CA THR A 172 12.01 -4.23 -11.66
C THR A 172 11.34 -3.65 -10.43
N LEU A 173 10.11 -3.18 -10.57
CA LEU A 173 9.32 -2.70 -9.46
C LEU A 173 8.46 -3.82 -8.88
N CYS A 174 8.36 -3.84 -7.56
CA CYS A 174 7.44 -4.70 -6.82
C CYS A 174 6.10 -4.04 -6.66
N ASP A 175 5.06 -4.81 -6.96
CA ASP A 175 3.72 -4.44 -6.56
C ASP A 175 3.45 -4.98 -5.16
N ASP A 176 3.62 -4.10 -4.18
CA ASP A 176 3.25 -4.33 -2.79
C ASP A 176 1.81 -3.88 -2.50
N GLY A 177 0.97 -3.74 -3.52
CA GLY A 177 -0.38 -3.20 -3.41
C GLY A 177 -0.40 -1.67 -3.33
N SER A 178 0.77 -1.02 -3.39
CA SER A 178 0.87 0.43 -3.57
C SER A 178 0.67 0.91 -4.99
N PHE A 179 0.85 0.05 -5.99
CA PHE A 179 0.68 0.44 -7.38
C PHE A 179 -0.79 0.40 -7.79
N THR A 180 -1.41 1.57 -7.93
CA THR A 180 -2.83 1.68 -8.26
C THR A 180 -3.04 2.23 -9.68
N THR A 181 -4.30 2.38 -10.06
CA THR A 181 -4.69 3.10 -11.29
C THR A 181 -4.16 4.53 -11.31
N TYR A 182 -3.92 5.16 -10.15
CA TYR A 182 -3.35 6.51 -10.10
C TYR A 182 -1.92 6.56 -10.63
N GLU A 183 -1.02 5.73 -10.11
CA GLU A 183 0.36 5.64 -10.58
C GLU A 183 0.40 5.22 -12.05
N ALA A 184 -0.39 4.19 -12.40
CA ALA A 184 -0.50 3.68 -13.76
C ALA A 184 -0.94 4.77 -14.76
N MET A 185 -1.97 5.55 -14.43
CA MET A 185 -2.48 6.61 -15.28
C MET A 185 -1.41 7.67 -15.55
N HIS A 186 -0.68 8.12 -14.53
CA HIS A 186 0.31 9.18 -14.69
C HIS A 186 1.57 8.73 -15.41
N ILE A 187 2.01 7.49 -15.18
CA ILE A 187 3.09 6.89 -15.94
C ILE A 187 2.68 6.77 -17.41
N CYS A 188 1.48 6.27 -17.70
CA CYS A 188 0.94 6.20 -19.07
C CYS A 188 0.79 7.58 -19.73
N GLN A 189 0.42 8.62 -18.98
CA GLN A 189 0.33 10.00 -19.49
C GLN A 189 1.68 10.58 -19.87
N LYS A 190 2.73 10.39 -19.05
CA LYS A 190 4.11 10.74 -19.45
C LYS A 190 4.56 9.98 -20.69
N CYS A 191 4.04 8.78 -20.85
CA CYS A 191 4.26 7.91 -22.00
C CYS A 191 3.45 8.32 -23.25
N GLY A 192 2.62 9.37 -23.19
CA GLY A 192 1.82 9.87 -24.32
C GLY A 192 0.45 9.21 -24.47
N PHE A 193 -0.03 8.50 -23.45
CA PHE A 193 -1.35 7.85 -23.43
C PHE A 193 -2.33 8.59 -22.53
N LEU A 194 -3.61 8.55 -22.85
CA LEU A 194 -4.63 9.21 -22.05
C LEU A 194 -5.04 8.42 -20.79
N TYR A 195 -4.93 7.10 -20.85
CA TYR A 195 -5.38 6.18 -19.81
C TYR A 195 -4.30 5.17 -19.45
N GLY A 196 -4.24 4.81 -18.16
CA GLY A 196 -3.38 3.74 -17.65
C GLY A 196 -4.07 2.94 -16.55
N ARG A 197 -3.76 1.65 -16.43
CA ARG A 197 -4.22 0.79 -15.33
C ARG A 197 -3.18 -0.29 -14.99
N PRO A 198 -3.20 -0.84 -13.76
CA PRO A 198 -2.42 -2.03 -13.44
C PRO A 198 -2.81 -3.19 -14.36
N TYR A 199 -1.83 -3.98 -14.76
CA TYR A 199 -2.02 -5.11 -15.67
C TYR A 199 -1.33 -6.35 -15.14
N TYR A 200 -2.12 -7.39 -14.85
CA TYR A 200 -1.64 -8.63 -14.27
C TYR A 200 -1.84 -9.79 -15.25
N ALA A 201 -0.73 -10.35 -15.73
CA ALA A 201 -0.70 -11.50 -16.60
C ALA A 201 0.58 -12.32 -16.34
N SER A 202 0.47 -13.65 -16.37
CA SER A 202 1.62 -14.54 -16.17
C SER A 202 2.80 -14.17 -17.08
N GLY A 203 3.99 -14.03 -16.49
CA GLY A 203 5.21 -13.61 -17.20
C GLY A 203 5.37 -12.09 -17.38
N VAL A 204 4.36 -11.30 -16.99
CA VAL A 204 4.43 -9.84 -16.87
C VAL A 204 4.65 -9.46 -15.41
N ASN A 205 3.68 -9.77 -14.54
CA ASN A 205 3.76 -9.48 -13.11
C ASN A 205 4.49 -10.58 -12.31
N THR A 206 5.13 -11.51 -13.01
CA THR A 206 6.03 -12.53 -12.45
C THR A 206 7.24 -12.66 -13.37
N PHE A 207 8.37 -13.13 -12.84
CA PHE A 207 9.50 -13.51 -13.70
C PHE A 207 9.12 -14.66 -14.63
N GLY A 208 9.50 -14.57 -15.90
CA GLY A 208 9.39 -15.67 -16.84
C GLY A 208 10.30 -16.85 -16.47
N ALA A 209 9.94 -18.07 -16.87
CA ALA A 209 10.81 -19.25 -16.69
C ALA A 209 12.15 -19.12 -17.46
N ASP A 210 12.16 -18.29 -18.50
CA ASP A 210 13.31 -17.95 -19.33
C ASP A 210 14.16 -16.80 -18.76
N GLU A 211 13.74 -16.15 -17.67
CA GLU A 211 14.51 -15.11 -16.98
C GLU A 211 15.48 -15.75 -15.96
N VAL A 212 16.64 -16.17 -16.48
CA VAL A 212 17.73 -16.77 -15.68
C VAL A 212 18.50 -15.72 -14.89
N ASP A 213 18.72 -14.55 -15.49
CA ASP A 213 19.34 -13.37 -14.85
C ASP A 213 18.26 -12.38 -14.44
N ARG A 214 17.69 -12.60 -13.24
CA ARG A 214 16.63 -11.73 -12.72
C ARG A 214 17.25 -10.43 -12.24
N PRO A 215 16.84 -9.26 -12.77
CA PRO A 215 17.25 -7.99 -12.18
C PRO A 215 16.76 -7.96 -10.74
N ASP A 216 17.56 -7.32 -9.88
CA ASP A 216 17.16 -7.07 -8.51
C ASP A 216 15.79 -6.38 -8.51
N THR A 217 14.89 -6.91 -7.70
CA THR A 217 13.59 -6.31 -7.45
C THR A 217 13.76 -5.13 -6.52
N PHE A 218 13.45 -3.94 -7.01
CA PHE A 218 13.49 -2.72 -6.23
C PHE A 218 12.08 -2.21 -6.05
N GLY A 219 11.61 -2.23 -4.81
CA GLY A 219 10.76 -1.14 -4.38
C GLY A 219 9.34 -1.15 -4.89
N ASN A 220 8.53 -0.36 -4.21
CA ASN A 220 7.30 0.15 -4.78
C ASN A 220 7.53 1.55 -5.34
N ILE A 221 6.64 1.96 -6.25
CA ILE A 221 6.59 3.31 -6.80
C ILE A 221 5.37 4.03 -6.24
N ILE A 222 5.58 5.26 -5.77
CA ILE A 222 4.49 6.14 -5.31
C ILE A 222 4.65 7.49 -5.98
N CYS A 223 3.60 7.97 -6.62
CA CYS A 223 3.58 9.25 -7.29
C CYS A 223 2.91 10.31 -6.43
N TYR A 224 3.49 11.51 -6.38
CA TYR A 224 2.99 12.64 -5.61
C TYR A 224 2.59 13.78 -6.54
N GLY A 225 1.48 14.45 -6.22
CA GLY A 225 1.06 15.70 -6.86
C GLY A 225 1.74 16.93 -6.27
N ASP A 226 1.47 18.09 -6.87
CA ASP A 226 1.96 19.38 -6.36
C ASP A 226 1.50 19.63 -4.92
N GLY A 227 2.36 20.27 -4.12
CA GLY A 227 2.10 20.62 -2.73
C GLY A 227 2.07 19.44 -1.75
N GLN A 228 2.17 18.20 -2.24
CA GLN A 228 2.31 17.04 -1.38
C GLN A 228 3.76 16.89 -0.93
N SER A 229 4.00 17.12 0.35
CA SER A 229 5.29 16.81 0.94
C SER A 229 5.50 15.30 0.93
N VAL A 230 6.68 14.87 0.50
CA VAL A 230 7.17 13.55 0.89
C VAL A 230 7.14 13.53 2.41
N PRO A 231 6.60 12.47 3.03
CA PRO A 231 6.95 12.16 4.39
C PRO A 231 8.47 12.22 4.53
N THR A 232 8.99 13.06 5.43
CA THR A 232 10.43 13.28 5.62
C THR A 232 11.19 12.01 5.96
N ASP A 233 10.48 10.99 6.44
CA ASP A 233 11.03 9.71 6.88
C ASP A 233 11.13 8.68 5.74
N LEU A 234 10.62 9.02 4.56
CA LEU A 234 10.77 8.20 3.37
C LEU A 234 12.03 8.61 2.63
N TYR A 235 13.02 7.73 2.62
CA TYR A 235 14.22 7.86 1.79
C TYR A 235 13.99 7.16 0.45
N PRO A 236 13.54 7.88 -0.60
CA PRO A 236 13.46 7.29 -1.92
C PRO A 236 14.86 6.92 -2.40
N ILE A 237 14.98 5.75 -2.99
CA ILE A 237 16.22 5.30 -3.64
C ILE A 237 16.35 5.90 -5.04
N ALA A 238 15.21 6.29 -5.65
CA ALA A 238 15.20 6.99 -6.92
C ALA A 238 14.02 7.95 -6.97
N ARG A 239 14.23 9.06 -7.68
CA ARG A 239 13.17 10.01 -8.03
C ARG A 239 12.96 9.99 -9.54
N LEU A 240 11.76 9.67 -9.97
CA LEU A 240 11.32 9.72 -11.36
C LEU A 240 10.59 11.05 -11.57
N LEU A 241 11.19 11.91 -12.39
CA LEU A 241 10.56 13.15 -12.84
C LEU A 241 9.65 12.81 -14.03
N LEU A 242 8.34 12.71 -13.78
CA LEU A 242 7.39 12.36 -14.82
C LEU A 242 6.98 13.57 -15.65
N PHE A 243 7.15 14.81 -15.21
CA PHE A 243 6.79 15.98 -16.03
C PHE A 243 7.82 17.10 -15.84
N ASP A 244 8.13 17.80 -16.93
CA ASP A 244 9.10 18.91 -16.92
C ASP A 244 8.46 20.23 -16.48
N GLU A 245 7.12 20.32 -16.55
CA GLU A 245 6.34 21.54 -16.27
C GLU A 245 5.23 21.35 -15.21
N TYR A 246 4.93 20.12 -14.81
CA TYR A 246 3.97 19.82 -13.75
C TYR A 246 4.71 19.15 -12.60
N GLU A 247 4.53 19.64 -11.38
CA GLU A 247 5.21 19.25 -10.12
C GLU A 247 4.88 17.82 -9.65
N MET A 248 4.65 16.90 -10.57
CA MET A 248 4.38 15.51 -10.31
C MET A 248 5.65 14.68 -10.48
N TRP A 249 5.93 13.90 -9.46
CA TRP A 249 7.13 13.11 -9.38
C TRP A 249 6.85 11.83 -8.62
N CYS A 250 7.51 10.76 -9.03
CA CYS A 250 7.35 9.48 -8.37
C CYS A 250 8.62 9.11 -7.63
N ASN A 251 8.44 8.58 -6.43
CA ASN A 251 9.50 7.99 -5.66
C ASN A 251 9.49 6.50 -5.87
N VAL A 252 10.68 5.96 -6.11
CA VAL A 252 10.94 4.53 -5.97
C VAL A 252 11.54 4.36 -4.59
N PHE A 253 10.92 3.50 -3.78
CA PHE A 253 11.43 3.15 -2.47
C PHE A 253 12.17 1.83 -2.54
N ARG A 254 12.82 1.41 -1.45
CA ARG A 254 13.21 0.01 -1.32
C ARG A 254 11.95 -0.80 -0.98
N SER A 255 11.91 -2.10 -1.27
CA SER A 255 10.87 -3.02 -0.80
C SER A 255 11.40 -4.44 -0.93
N THR A 256 11.04 -5.34 0.00
CA THR A 256 11.54 -6.72 0.05
C THR A 256 10.79 -7.69 -0.88
N CYS A 257 9.85 -7.20 -1.69
CA CYS A 257 9.11 -7.95 -2.70
C CYS A 257 8.59 -9.34 -2.27
N PRO A 258 8.03 -9.51 -1.07
CA PRO A 258 7.75 -10.84 -0.51
C PRO A 258 6.76 -11.65 -1.35
N SER A 259 5.84 -10.97 -2.05
CA SER A 259 4.84 -11.59 -2.92
C SER A 259 5.39 -12.07 -4.27
N GLN A 260 6.61 -11.65 -4.64
CA GLN A 260 7.17 -11.81 -5.99
C GLN A 260 6.27 -11.27 -7.11
N VAL A 261 5.32 -10.38 -6.77
CA VAL A 261 4.46 -9.73 -7.74
C VAL A 261 5.17 -8.46 -8.21
N LEU A 262 5.39 -8.38 -9.52
CA LEU A 262 6.03 -7.25 -10.17
C LEU A 262 4.97 -6.30 -10.72
N VAL A 263 5.29 -5.02 -10.78
CA VAL A 263 4.40 -4.01 -11.34
C VAL A 263 4.21 -4.25 -12.84
N GLY A 264 2.98 -4.53 -13.24
CA GLY A 264 2.56 -4.56 -14.63
C GLY A 264 1.65 -3.37 -14.95
N LEU A 265 1.79 -2.83 -16.15
CA LEU A 265 1.11 -1.63 -16.62
C LEU A 265 0.48 -1.88 -17.99
N GLU A 266 -0.72 -1.36 -18.20
CA GLU A 266 -1.36 -1.25 -19.51
C GLU A 266 -1.76 0.20 -19.76
N CYS A 267 -1.37 0.73 -20.92
CA CYS A 267 -1.64 2.08 -21.39
C CYS A 267 -2.56 2.06 -22.62
N SER A 268 -3.41 3.08 -22.74
CA SER A 268 -4.34 3.20 -23.86
C SER A 268 -4.69 4.66 -24.15
N ASN A 269 -4.93 4.98 -25.42
CA ASN A 269 -5.51 6.27 -25.83
C ASN A 269 -7.04 6.27 -25.75
N ASN A 270 -7.64 5.10 -25.63
CA ASN A 270 -9.08 4.94 -25.45
C ASN A 270 -9.38 4.57 -23.99
N PRO A 271 -10.52 4.98 -23.43
CA PRO A 271 -10.96 4.52 -22.12
C PRO A 271 -10.97 2.99 -22.08
N PHE A 272 -10.46 2.41 -21.00
CA PHE A 272 -10.57 0.97 -20.81
C PHE A 272 -12.05 0.58 -20.75
N PRO A 273 -12.47 -0.50 -21.42
CA PRO A 273 -13.82 -0.99 -21.27
C PRO A 273 -14.08 -1.27 -19.78
N THR A 274 -15.21 -0.77 -19.27
CA THR A 274 -15.67 -1.10 -17.92
C THR A 274 -15.68 -2.62 -17.82
N ALA A 275 -14.98 -3.18 -16.82
CA ALA A 275 -14.82 -4.63 -16.68
C ALA A 275 -16.20 -5.29 -16.87
N SER A 276 -16.35 -6.05 -17.96
CA SER A 276 -17.61 -6.72 -18.23
C SER A 276 -17.91 -7.66 -17.07
N PRO A 277 -19.17 -7.80 -16.63
CA PRO A 277 -19.52 -8.78 -15.61
C PRO A 277 -18.97 -10.15 -16.03
N PRO A 278 -18.38 -10.92 -15.10
CA PRO A 278 -17.62 -12.10 -15.45
C PRO A 278 -18.50 -13.08 -16.27
N PRO A 279 -18.04 -13.53 -17.45
CA PRO A 279 -18.80 -14.49 -18.25
C PRO A 279 -18.92 -15.85 -17.54
N PRO A 280 -19.97 -16.65 -17.86
CA PRO A 280 -20.12 -18.00 -17.31
C PRO A 280 -18.91 -18.86 -17.68
N VAL A 281 -18.31 -19.49 -16.67
CA VAL A 281 -17.00 -20.16 -16.75
C VAL A 281 -17.04 -21.38 -17.71
N PRO A 282 -16.25 -21.39 -18.81
CA PRO A 282 -15.86 -22.61 -19.51
C PRO A 282 -14.70 -23.31 -18.78
N PRO A 283 -14.47 -24.63 -18.99
CA PRO A 283 -13.41 -25.38 -18.31
C PRO A 283 -12.02 -24.79 -18.65
N ARG A 284 -11.22 -24.50 -17.62
CA ARG A 284 -10.19 -23.43 -17.59
C ARG A 284 -8.73 -23.93 -17.73
N PRO A 285 -7.89 -23.24 -18.53
CA PRO A 285 -6.46 -23.00 -18.22
C PRO A 285 -6.30 -22.26 -16.88
N PRO A 286 -5.11 -22.27 -16.23
CA PRO A 286 -4.94 -21.68 -14.91
C PRO A 286 -5.37 -20.20 -14.91
N PRO A 287 -6.23 -19.78 -13.97
CA PRO A 287 -6.78 -18.45 -13.95
C PRO A 287 -5.67 -17.40 -13.68
N PRO A 288 -5.74 -16.21 -14.29
CA PRO A 288 -4.93 -15.07 -13.82
C PRO A 288 -5.24 -14.82 -12.33
N PRO A 289 -4.25 -14.36 -11.54
CA PRO A 289 -4.45 -14.06 -10.13
C PRO A 289 -5.62 -13.10 -9.99
N PHE A 290 -6.59 -13.48 -9.15
CA PHE A 290 -7.79 -12.70 -8.92
C PHE A 290 -7.42 -11.30 -8.43
N PRO A 291 -8.17 -10.24 -8.80
CA PRO A 291 -8.11 -8.99 -8.04
C PRO A 291 -8.31 -9.35 -6.57
N PRO A 292 -7.55 -8.74 -5.64
CA PRO A 292 -7.60 -9.12 -4.24
C PRO A 292 -9.07 -9.12 -3.80
N PRO A 293 -9.54 -10.20 -3.16
CA PRO A 293 -10.92 -10.29 -2.72
C PRO A 293 -11.25 -9.03 -1.91
N SER A 294 -12.42 -8.43 -2.16
CA SER A 294 -12.90 -7.29 -1.39
C SER A 294 -13.14 -7.74 0.06
N MET A 295 -12.07 -7.76 0.85
CA MET A 295 -12.05 -8.14 2.26
C MET A 295 -12.28 -6.90 3.15
N GLN A 296 -12.96 -5.88 2.61
CA GLN A 296 -13.38 -4.71 3.37
C GLN A 296 -14.26 -5.09 4.56
N ASN A 297 -15.04 -6.17 4.42
CA ASN A 297 -15.92 -6.66 5.48
C ASN A 297 -15.18 -7.49 6.55
N ASP A 298 -13.90 -7.80 6.35
CA ASP A 298 -13.11 -8.61 7.26
C ASP A 298 -12.14 -7.78 8.11
N ILE A 299 -12.19 -6.46 7.96
CA ILE A 299 -11.47 -5.49 8.78
C ILE A 299 -12.39 -4.35 9.18
N LYS A 300 -12.25 -3.86 10.41
CA LYS A 300 -12.94 -2.66 10.86
C LYS A 300 -11.98 -1.76 11.62
N LEU A 301 -12.12 -0.46 11.35
CA LEU A 301 -11.41 0.61 12.01
C LEU A 301 -12.40 1.29 12.95
N ILE A 302 -12.17 1.16 14.26
CA ILE A 302 -13.03 1.73 15.29
C ILE A 302 -12.34 2.95 15.87
N VAL A 303 -12.93 4.12 15.68
CA VAL A 303 -12.42 5.37 16.24
C VAL A 303 -12.31 5.24 17.76
N VAL A 304 -11.11 5.51 18.27
CA VAL A 304 -10.83 5.60 19.70
C VAL A 304 -10.82 7.07 20.06
N ASP A 305 -11.78 7.50 20.86
CA ASP A 305 -11.79 8.84 21.43
C ASP A 305 -10.69 8.94 22.51
N ASP A 306 -9.48 9.26 22.07
CA ASP A 306 -8.37 9.63 22.94
C ASP A 306 -8.21 11.16 22.91
N ASN A 307 -8.32 11.78 24.09
CA ASN A 307 -8.17 13.23 24.23
C ASN A 307 -6.79 13.74 23.81
N GLN A 308 -5.78 12.86 23.72
CA GLN A 308 -4.42 13.25 23.34
C GLN A 308 -4.19 13.28 21.83
N VAL A 309 -4.88 12.41 21.07
CA VAL A 309 -4.57 12.22 19.65
C VAL A 309 -5.86 11.95 18.85
N PRO A 310 -6.39 12.96 18.13
CA PRO A 310 -7.64 12.79 17.39
C PRO A 310 -7.50 11.81 16.22
N HIS A 311 -8.58 11.06 15.94
CA HIS A 311 -8.74 10.18 14.77
C HIS A 311 -7.82 8.94 14.71
N ILE A 312 -7.48 8.35 15.85
CA ILE A 312 -6.86 7.02 15.85
C ILE A 312 -7.96 5.97 15.81
N ASN A 313 -7.72 4.91 15.04
CA ASN A 313 -8.60 3.77 14.93
C ASN A 313 -7.94 2.54 15.55
N ARG A 314 -8.66 1.87 16.45
CA ARG A 314 -8.35 0.51 16.84
C ARG A 314 -8.66 -0.41 15.66
N VAL A 315 -7.74 -1.31 15.37
CA VAL A 315 -7.91 -2.30 14.30
C VAL A 315 -8.50 -3.57 14.87
N GLU A 316 -9.59 -4.02 14.26
CA GLU A 316 -10.17 -5.34 14.52
C GLU A 316 -10.29 -6.11 13.21
N LEU A 317 -9.92 -7.38 13.28
CA LEU A 317 -9.93 -8.30 12.16
C LEU A 317 -10.99 -9.36 12.39
N ARG A 318 -11.62 -9.76 11.30
CA ARG A 318 -12.48 -10.93 11.26
C ARG A 318 -11.62 -12.14 10.94
N VAL A 319 -11.48 -13.05 11.91
CA VAL A 319 -10.66 -14.27 11.81
C VAL A 319 -11.48 -15.49 12.19
N ASN A 320 -11.06 -16.68 11.78
CA ASN A 320 -11.68 -17.90 12.29
C ASN A 320 -11.13 -18.22 13.69
N SER A 321 -11.99 -18.75 14.55
CA SER A 321 -11.69 -18.90 15.99
C SER A 321 -10.66 -19.98 16.35
N SER A 322 -10.21 -20.81 15.41
CA SER A 322 -9.10 -21.73 15.61
C SER A 322 -7.78 -20.98 15.86
N SER A 323 -6.81 -21.66 16.47
CA SER A 323 -5.47 -21.10 16.66
C SER A 323 -4.73 -20.84 15.34
N ASP A 324 -5.06 -21.60 14.30
CA ASP A 324 -4.51 -21.38 12.96
C ASP A 324 -5.15 -20.19 12.23
N GLY A 325 -6.24 -19.60 12.74
CA GLY A 325 -6.96 -18.48 12.13
C GLY A 325 -7.77 -18.83 10.87
N HIS A 326 -7.74 -20.08 10.41
CA HIS A 326 -8.36 -20.53 9.16
C HIS A 326 -9.57 -21.44 9.34
N THR A 327 -9.79 -22.04 10.51
CA THR A 327 -10.87 -23.02 10.75
C THR A 327 -11.83 -22.61 11.88
N GLY A 328 -13.09 -23.05 11.80
CA GLY A 328 -14.12 -22.76 12.82
C GLY A 328 -14.92 -21.48 12.58
N PRO A 329 -15.78 -21.08 13.53
CA PRO A 329 -16.64 -19.91 13.38
C PRO A 329 -15.82 -18.63 13.32
N SER A 330 -16.26 -17.71 12.47
CA SER A 330 -15.67 -16.40 12.29
C SER A 330 -16.02 -15.47 13.47
N VAL A 331 -15.01 -14.81 14.02
CA VAL A 331 -15.11 -13.89 15.17
C VAL A 331 -14.33 -12.61 14.90
N TRP A 332 -14.73 -11.52 15.55
CA TRP A 332 -13.96 -10.28 15.56
C TRP A 332 -12.92 -10.34 16.67
N ALA A 333 -11.69 -9.99 16.32
CA ALA A 333 -10.56 -10.00 17.23
C ALA A 333 -9.72 -8.72 17.05
N PRO A 334 -9.36 -8.03 18.15
CA PRO A 334 -8.42 -6.93 18.10
C PRO A 334 -7.04 -7.40 17.66
N LEU A 335 -6.39 -6.53 16.89
CA LEU A 335 -5.04 -6.74 16.42
C LEU A 335 -4.04 -6.28 17.49
N CYS A 336 -3.15 -7.16 17.89
CA CYS A 336 -2.12 -6.91 18.87
C CYS A 336 -0.99 -6.09 18.26
N ALA A 337 -0.50 -5.14 19.05
CA ALA A 337 0.73 -4.45 18.72
C ALA A 337 1.94 -5.33 19.08
N PRO A 338 3.02 -5.30 18.30
CA PRO A 338 4.29 -5.98 18.63
C PRO A 338 4.83 -5.56 20.00
N SER A 339 5.50 -6.50 20.67
CA SER A 339 6.28 -6.19 21.87
C SER A 339 7.54 -5.38 21.56
N ASN A 340 8.17 -5.62 20.39
CA ASN A 340 9.45 -5.03 20.02
C ASN A 340 9.24 -3.93 18.99
N ASP A 341 9.79 -2.75 19.24
CA ASP A 341 9.75 -1.62 18.29
C ASP A 341 10.51 -1.96 16.98
N ASP A 342 11.49 -2.86 17.03
CA ASP A 342 12.34 -3.20 15.89
C ASP A 342 11.68 -4.05 14.80
N VAL A 343 10.61 -4.80 15.11
CA VAL A 343 9.94 -5.70 14.14
C VAL A 343 9.30 -4.92 12.99
N TYR A 344 9.16 -3.61 13.17
CA TYR A 344 8.17 -2.81 12.52
C TYR A 344 8.75 -1.51 11.93
N GLY A 345 9.98 -1.09 12.30
CA GLY A 345 10.58 0.15 11.79
C GLY A 345 10.60 0.32 10.25
N TYR A 346 10.62 -0.77 9.48
CA TYR A 346 10.46 -0.72 8.02
C TYR A 346 9.06 -1.18 7.54
N TYR A 347 8.46 -2.15 8.22
CA TYR A 347 7.22 -2.80 7.80
C TYR A 347 5.95 -2.14 8.32
N GLU A 348 6.04 -1.28 9.34
CA GLU A 348 4.94 -0.47 9.88
C GLU A 348 4.19 0.18 8.75
N ARG A 349 4.89 0.95 7.93
CA ARG A 349 4.21 1.73 6.91
C ARG A 349 3.49 0.86 5.89
N THR A 350 4.11 -0.20 5.38
CA THR A 350 3.46 -1.14 4.46
C THR A 350 2.25 -1.78 5.12
N PHE A 351 2.40 -2.25 6.36
CA PHE A 351 1.33 -2.88 7.12
C PHE A 351 0.15 -1.94 7.38
N GLY A 352 0.42 -0.71 7.81
CA GLY A 352 -0.58 0.31 8.08
C GLY A 352 -1.28 0.77 6.80
N LEU A 353 -0.52 0.87 5.69
CA LEU A 353 -1.06 1.16 4.37
C LEU A 353 -2.00 0.05 3.90
N THR A 354 -1.60 -1.22 4.03
CA THR A 354 -2.43 -2.38 3.71
C THR A 354 -3.72 -2.37 4.52
N ILE A 355 -3.64 -2.14 5.84
CA ILE A 355 -4.83 -2.01 6.71
C ILE A 355 -5.75 -0.89 6.22
N CYS A 356 -5.23 0.32 6.03
CA CYS A 356 -6.05 1.47 5.65
C CYS A 356 -6.72 1.27 4.28
N LYS A 357 -5.98 0.75 3.30
CA LYS A 357 -6.51 0.45 1.97
C LYS A 357 -7.55 -0.65 2.00
N GLN A 358 -7.30 -1.71 2.77
CA GLN A 358 -8.26 -2.79 2.93
C GLN A 358 -9.55 -2.30 3.60
N ALA A 359 -9.44 -1.47 4.64
CA ALA A 359 -10.59 -0.89 5.32
C ALA A 359 -11.41 0.06 4.43
N ASP A 360 -10.76 0.78 3.52
CA ASP A 360 -11.43 1.56 2.48
C ASP A 360 -12.02 0.69 1.35
N GLY A 361 -11.61 -0.58 1.27
CA GLY A 361 -12.02 -1.52 0.23
C GLY A 361 -11.33 -1.23 -1.09
N PHE A 362 -10.12 -0.68 -1.04
CA PHE A 362 -9.33 -0.29 -2.21
C PHE A 362 -10.07 0.68 -3.13
N LYS A 363 -10.94 1.55 -2.58
CA LYS A 363 -11.66 2.58 -3.36
C LYS A 363 -10.76 3.75 -3.72
N THR A 364 -9.46 3.49 -3.90
CA THR A 364 -8.49 4.48 -4.35
C THR A 364 -8.99 5.10 -5.65
N SER A 365 -9.38 6.37 -5.55
CA SER A 365 -9.70 7.23 -6.68
C SER A 365 -8.42 7.94 -7.09
N PRO A 366 -8.28 8.38 -8.35
CA PRO A 366 -7.17 9.24 -8.74
C PRO A 366 -7.04 10.53 -7.91
N PHE A 367 -8.02 10.88 -7.06
CA PHE A 367 -7.97 12.03 -6.16
C PHE A 367 -8.00 11.65 -4.67
N ARG A 368 -8.00 10.36 -4.32
CA ARG A 368 -8.06 9.89 -2.93
C ARG A 368 -7.17 8.69 -2.74
N PHE A 369 -6.10 8.86 -1.97
CA PHE A 369 -5.34 7.73 -1.45
C PHE A 369 -5.32 7.76 0.06
N TYR A 370 -5.45 6.58 0.65
CA TYR A 370 -5.28 6.39 2.08
C TYR A 370 -3.83 6.06 2.36
N ALA A 371 -3.24 6.76 3.32
CA ALA A 371 -1.98 6.34 3.89
C ALA A 371 -2.16 6.06 5.39
N GLY A 372 -1.41 5.07 5.88
CA GLY A 372 -1.23 4.79 7.30
C GLY A 372 0.12 5.37 7.71
N VAL A 373 0.15 6.31 8.66
CA VAL A 373 1.40 7.02 9.02
C VAL A 373 1.88 6.73 10.42
N GLU A 374 1.02 6.27 11.31
CA GLU A 374 1.37 6.26 12.72
C GLU A 374 0.81 5.05 13.43
N PHE A 375 1.73 4.23 13.93
CA PHE A 375 1.47 3.09 14.79
C PHE A 375 1.41 3.57 16.22
N ILE A 376 0.27 3.36 16.86
CA ILE A 376 0.08 3.80 18.24
C ILE A 376 -0.26 2.57 19.06
N LYS A 377 0.60 2.30 20.05
CA LYS A 377 0.43 1.18 20.97
C LYS A 377 -0.53 1.60 22.07
N TYR A 378 -1.71 1.00 22.10
CA TYR A 378 -2.67 1.22 23.18
C TYR A 378 -2.51 0.17 24.25
N ALA A 379 -2.19 0.58 25.47
CA ALA A 379 -2.15 -0.34 26.59
C ALA A 379 -3.53 -0.98 26.78
N LEU A 380 -3.56 -2.29 26.99
CA LEU A 380 -4.76 -3.00 27.36
C LEU A 380 -5.27 -2.44 28.70
N PRO A 381 -6.51 -1.92 28.77
CA PRO A 381 -7.05 -1.41 30.01
C PRO A 381 -7.20 -2.56 31.01
N THR A 382 -6.62 -2.39 32.20
CA THR A 382 -6.67 -3.36 33.31
C THR A 382 -7.74 -3.02 34.35
N GLY A 383 -8.40 -1.86 34.21
CA GLY A 383 -9.40 -1.34 35.13
C GLY A 383 -10.85 -1.48 34.62
N PRO A 384 -11.84 -1.24 35.49
CA PRO A 384 -13.25 -1.20 35.09
C PRO A 384 -13.48 -0.11 34.02
N ILE A 385 -14.18 -0.46 32.95
CA ILE A 385 -14.49 0.47 31.85
C ILE A 385 -15.43 1.57 32.36
N SER A 386 -14.91 2.79 32.47
CA SER A 386 -15.64 3.93 33.05
C SER A 386 -16.27 4.85 32.00
N SER A 387 -15.94 4.70 30.71
CA SER A 387 -16.52 5.49 29.62
C SER A 387 -17.42 4.65 28.71
N LEU A 388 -18.58 5.20 28.37
CA LEU A 388 -19.47 4.67 27.34
C LEU A 388 -18.72 4.72 25.99
N GLY A 389 -18.41 3.57 25.39
CA GLY A 389 -17.56 3.47 24.20
C GLY A 389 -16.11 3.06 24.48
N GLY A 390 -15.72 2.87 25.75
CA GLY A 390 -14.42 2.36 26.13
C GLY A 390 -14.19 0.92 25.63
N PHE A 391 -12.92 0.60 25.34
CA PHE A 391 -12.52 -0.75 24.94
C PHE A 391 -12.61 -1.71 26.14
N ASP A 392 -13.37 -2.80 25.99
CA ASP A 392 -13.51 -3.86 26.97
C ASP A 392 -12.81 -5.15 26.48
N PRO A 393 -11.63 -5.49 27.00
CA PRO A 393 -10.93 -6.72 26.66
C PRO A 393 -11.76 -7.98 26.93
N ALA A 394 -12.66 -7.96 27.92
CA ALA A 394 -13.45 -9.14 28.31
C ALA A 394 -14.54 -9.51 27.29
N GLN A 395 -14.86 -8.61 26.35
CA GLN A 395 -15.79 -8.90 25.25
C GLN A 395 -15.16 -9.72 24.13
N TYR A 396 -13.83 -9.85 24.12
CA TYR A 396 -13.10 -10.57 23.09
C TYR A 396 -12.66 -11.94 23.59
N THR A 397 -13.01 -12.96 22.80
CA THR A 397 -12.57 -14.34 23.04
C THR A 397 -11.28 -14.68 22.30
N ARG A 398 -10.88 -13.82 21.35
CA ARG A 398 -9.73 -14.01 20.46
C ARG A 398 -8.97 -12.71 20.24
N TRP A 399 -7.68 -12.85 19.98
CA TRP A 399 -6.71 -11.78 19.76
C TRP A 399 -5.80 -12.19 18.62
N VAL A 400 -5.40 -11.25 17.77
CA VAL A 400 -4.63 -11.56 16.55
C VAL A 400 -3.27 -10.90 16.61
N THR A 401 -2.21 -11.63 16.32
CA THR A 401 -0.85 -11.07 16.16
C THR A 401 -0.34 -11.41 14.77
N VAL A 402 0.32 -10.48 14.09
CA VAL A 402 1.04 -10.78 12.84
C VAL A 402 2.42 -11.30 13.21
N VAL A 403 2.77 -12.51 12.75
CA VAL A 403 4.00 -13.22 13.17
C VAL A 403 4.95 -13.57 12.03
N GLY A 404 4.62 -13.21 10.79
CA GLY A 404 5.40 -13.64 9.63
C GLY A 404 5.20 -12.76 8.40
N ASN A 405 5.14 -13.43 7.24
CA ASN A 405 5.16 -12.77 5.94
C ASN A 405 4.03 -11.74 5.81
N PHE A 406 4.38 -10.58 5.25
CA PHE A 406 3.45 -9.53 4.91
C PHE A 406 2.86 -9.80 3.53
N ASP A 407 1.55 -9.62 3.44
CA ASP A 407 0.79 -9.63 2.21
C ASP A 407 0.48 -8.17 1.88
N ALA A 408 0.76 -7.82 0.63
CA ALA A 408 0.58 -6.50 0.05
C ALA A 408 -0.87 -6.00 0.12
N TYR A 409 -1.81 -6.92 -0.03
CA TYR A 409 -3.19 -6.62 -0.37
C TYR A 409 -4.11 -6.81 0.81
N THR A 410 -3.86 -7.74 1.72
CA THR A 410 -4.77 -7.95 2.85
C THR A 410 -4.04 -8.41 4.11
N VAL A 411 -4.54 -7.96 5.26
CA VAL A 411 -4.01 -8.38 6.56
C VAL A 411 -4.22 -9.88 6.79
N GLN A 412 -5.32 -10.44 6.26
CA GLN A 412 -5.63 -11.88 6.36
C GLN A 412 -4.72 -12.74 5.47
N GLY A 413 -4.10 -12.15 4.43
CA GLY A 413 -3.07 -12.84 3.65
C GLY A 413 -1.75 -12.98 4.40
N MET A 414 -1.58 -12.26 5.51
CA MET A 414 -0.39 -12.33 6.35
C MET A 414 -0.39 -13.59 7.22
N THR A 415 0.78 -13.93 7.76
CA THR A 415 0.85 -15.00 8.78
C THR A 415 0.30 -14.47 10.10
N LEU A 416 -0.93 -14.85 10.42
CA LEU A 416 -1.64 -14.48 11.64
C LEU A 416 -1.56 -15.59 12.69
N GLU A 417 -1.26 -15.21 13.93
CA GLU A 417 -1.42 -16.05 15.12
C GLU A 417 -2.68 -15.61 15.87
N VAL A 418 -3.61 -16.54 16.10
CA VAL A 418 -4.85 -16.27 16.84
C VAL A 418 -4.77 -16.88 18.23
N SER A 419 -4.78 -16.03 19.25
CA SER A 419 -4.69 -16.42 20.66
C SER A 419 -6.04 -16.28 21.37
N SER A 420 -6.32 -17.15 22.35
CA SER A 420 -7.42 -16.96 23.30
C SER A 420 -7.07 -16.03 24.47
N GLN A 421 -5.78 -15.69 24.61
CA GLN A 421 -5.28 -14.79 25.64
C GLN A 421 -5.10 -13.38 25.07
N PRO A 422 -5.26 -12.33 25.89
CA PRO A 422 -4.96 -10.97 25.48
C PRO A 422 -3.54 -10.83 24.94
N CYS A 423 -3.31 -9.75 24.18
CA CYS A 423 -2.01 -9.46 23.56
C CYS A 423 -0.87 -9.62 24.56
N ALA A 424 0.07 -10.52 24.26
CA ALA A 424 1.22 -10.80 25.14
C ALA A 424 2.09 -9.55 25.37
N SER A 425 2.10 -8.62 24.41
CA SER A 425 2.76 -7.31 24.53
C SER A 425 2.11 -6.40 25.57
N GLY A 426 0.85 -6.65 25.94
CA GLY A 426 0.05 -5.72 26.72
C GLY A 426 -0.52 -4.57 25.89
N PHE A 427 -0.34 -4.57 24.57
CA PHE A 427 -0.76 -3.48 23.68
C PHE A 427 -1.60 -3.97 22.50
N ILE A 428 -2.61 -3.20 22.13
CA ILE A 428 -3.34 -3.34 20.86
C ILE A 428 -2.87 -2.28 19.86
N LEU A 429 -3.07 -2.61 18.58
CA LEU A 429 -2.71 -1.76 17.47
C LEU A 429 -3.76 -0.66 17.26
N GLY A 430 -3.31 0.58 17.43
CA GLY A 430 -3.96 1.77 16.93
C GLY A 430 -3.29 2.26 15.66
N LEU A 431 -4.07 2.77 14.72
CA LEU A 431 -3.54 3.46 13.55
C LEU A 431 -4.39 4.62 13.11
N ARG A 432 -3.73 5.61 12.53
CA ARG A 432 -4.37 6.72 11.85
C ARG A 432 -4.34 6.48 10.34
N CYS A 433 -5.52 6.30 9.77
CA CYS A 433 -5.71 6.41 8.33
C CYS A 433 -6.09 7.84 8.00
N PHE A 434 -5.37 8.45 7.08
CA PHE A 434 -5.73 9.77 6.56
C PHE A 434 -6.02 9.64 5.08
N GLU A 435 -7.10 10.30 4.69
CA GLU A 435 -7.46 10.49 3.30
C GLU A 435 -6.65 11.68 2.78
N VAL A 436 -5.72 11.41 1.87
CA VAL A 436 -5.04 12.48 1.14
C VAL A 436 -5.87 12.75 -0.10
N MET A 437 -6.47 13.94 -0.16
CA MET A 437 -7.08 14.44 -1.39
C MET A 437 -5.97 15.03 -2.27
N ALA A 438 -5.83 14.52 -3.49
CA ALA A 438 -4.93 15.07 -4.51
C ALA A 438 -5.65 16.11 -5.36
#